data_AF-A0A7J2PM99-F1
#
_entry.id   AF-A0A7J2PM99-F1
#
_cell.length_a   1.000
_cell.length_b   1.000
_cell.length_c   1.000
_cell.angle_alpha   90.00
_cell.angle_beta   90.00
_cell.angle_gamma   90.00
#
_symmetry.space_group_name_H-M   'P 1'
#
loop_
_entity.id
_entity.type
_entity.pdbx_description
1 polymer ?
#
loop_
_entity_poly.entity_id
_entity_poly.type
_entity_poly.pdbx_seq_one_letter_code
_entity_poly.pdbx_strand_id
1 'polypeptide(L)'
;KIAAHAVNIAKYGKRASNWDYKMDIARKNLDWNGMFEQAIDPDLAKEMHYRNGHSNDEDGEVCSMCGEFCAIKLLKDALESKKKSIL
;
A
#
# COMPACT_ATOMS: atom_id res chain seq x y z
N LYS A 1 -13.64 -14.08 -6.74
CA LYS A 1 -13.86 -12.66 -6.38
C LYS A 1 -12.96 -11.71 -7.18
N ILE A 2 -11.63 -11.95 -7.26
CA ILE A 2 -10.68 -11.11 -8.00
C ILE A 2 -11.07 -10.92 -9.48
N ALA A 3 -11.32 -11.99 -10.23
CA ALA A 3 -11.64 -11.90 -11.67
C ALA A 3 -12.90 -11.06 -11.96
N ALA A 4 -13.95 -11.23 -11.14
CA ALA A 4 -15.17 -10.45 -11.29
C ALA A 4 -14.94 -8.95 -11.00
N HIS A 5 -14.13 -8.63 -10.00
CA HIS A 5 -13.74 -7.25 -9.68
C HIS A 5 -12.97 -6.60 -10.84
N ALA A 6 -11.99 -7.32 -11.41
CA ALA A 6 -11.23 -6.85 -12.57
C ALA A 6 -12.14 -6.55 -13.79
N VAL A 7 -13.12 -7.42 -14.07
CA VAL A 7 -14.12 -7.19 -15.12
C VAL A 7 -14.96 -5.94 -14.83
N ASN A 8 -15.35 -5.72 -13.58
CA ASN A 8 -16.12 -4.53 -13.20
C ASN A 8 -15.32 -3.24 -13.40
N ILE A 9 -14.02 -3.22 -13.04
CA ILE A 9 -13.15 -2.06 -13.32
C ILE A 9 -13.05 -1.83 -14.82
N ALA A 10 -12.78 -2.87 -15.62
CA ALA A 10 -12.65 -2.74 -17.07
C ALA A 10 -13.94 -2.21 -17.71
N LYS A 11 -15.10 -2.64 -17.22
CA LYS A 11 -16.41 -2.27 -17.78
C LYS A 11 -16.92 -0.90 -17.31
N TYR A 12 -16.70 -0.55 -16.05
CA TYR A 12 -17.33 0.63 -15.42
C TYR A 12 -16.34 1.70 -14.95
N GLY A 13 -15.02 1.45 -15.07
CA GLY A 13 -13.95 2.39 -14.77
C GLY A 13 -14.04 2.96 -13.36
N LYS A 14 -14.01 4.29 -13.24
CA LYS A 14 -14.04 5.03 -11.96
C LYS A 14 -15.19 4.63 -11.05
N ARG A 15 -16.33 4.19 -11.61
CA ARG A 15 -17.49 3.76 -10.81
C ARG A 15 -17.23 2.46 -10.04
N ALA A 16 -16.27 1.65 -10.46
CA ALA A 16 -15.92 0.38 -9.84
C ALA A 16 -14.53 0.38 -9.16
N SER A 17 -13.71 1.41 -9.35
CA SER A 17 -12.31 1.45 -8.87
C SER A 17 -12.13 2.01 -7.46
N ASN A 18 -13.21 2.36 -6.74
CA ASN A 18 -13.10 2.99 -5.43
C ASN A 18 -12.45 2.05 -4.38
N TRP A 19 -12.65 0.74 -4.51
CA TRP A 19 -12.01 -0.23 -3.62
C TRP A 19 -10.48 -0.23 -3.80
N ASP A 20 -9.99 -0.31 -5.04
CA ASP A 20 -8.56 -0.22 -5.37
C ASP A 20 -7.98 1.13 -4.94
N TYR A 21 -8.71 2.22 -5.15
CA TYR A 21 -8.27 3.56 -4.73
C TYR A 21 -8.02 3.65 -3.22
N LYS A 22 -8.87 3.03 -2.39
CA LYS A 22 -8.64 2.97 -0.94
C LYS A 22 -7.38 2.19 -0.59
N MET A 23 -7.17 1.03 -1.23
CA MET A 23 -5.94 0.23 -1.08
C MET A 23 -4.70 1.03 -1.52
N ASP A 24 -4.78 1.77 -2.62
CA ASP A 24 -3.67 2.58 -3.14
C ASP A 24 -3.32 3.75 -2.20
N ILE A 25 -4.32 4.39 -1.60
CA ILE A 25 -4.10 5.42 -0.57
C ILE A 25 -3.43 4.82 0.67
N ALA A 26 -3.89 3.66 1.14
CA ALA A 26 -3.26 2.97 2.27
C ALA A 26 -1.79 2.62 1.96
N ARG A 27 -1.52 2.06 0.77
CA ARG A 27 -0.16 1.76 0.29
C ARG A 27 0.73 3.00 0.23
N LYS A 28 0.23 4.09 -0.36
CA LYS A 28 0.97 5.37 -0.45
C LYS A 28 1.41 5.86 0.93
N ASN A 29 0.57 5.66 1.94
CA ASN A 29 0.81 6.12 3.31
C ASN A 29 1.59 5.11 4.17
N LEU A 30 1.92 3.92 3.64
CA LEU A 30 2.44 2.78 4.42
C LEU A 30 1.50 2.37 5.58
N ASP A 31 0.19 2.56 5.40
CA ASP A 31 -0.83 2.17 6.38
C ASP A 31 -1.19 0.68 6.20
N TRP A 32 -0.43 -0.18 6.88
CA TRP A 32 -0.62 -1.63 6.82
C TRP A 32 -2.00 -2.08 7.30
N ASN A 33 -2.54 -1.47 8.36
CA ASN A 33 -3.87 -1.82 8.85
C ASN A 33 -4.93 -1.47 7.81
N GLY A 34 -4.88 -0.27 7.21
CA GLY A 34 -5.74 0.11 6.11
C GLY A 34 -5.61 -0.82 4.89
N MET A 35 -4.39 -1.27 4.58
CA MET A 35 -4.17 -2.26 3.51
C MET A 35 -4.84 -3.60 3.83
N PHE A 36 -4.71 -4.11 5.07
CA PHE A 36 -5.34 -5.37 5.48
C PHE A 36 -6.87 -5.27 5.45
N GLU A 37 -7.45 -4.17 5.93
CA GLU A 37 -8.90 -3.92 5.89
C GLU A 37 -9.44 -3.89 4.45
N GLN A 38 -8.67 -3.38 3.49
CA GLN A 38 -9.06 -3.35 2.08
C GLN A 38 -8.67 -4.63 1.32
N ALA A 39 -7.94 -5.56 1.92
CA ALA A 39 -7.55 -6.79 1.25
C ALA A 39 -8.77 -7.69 0.99
N ILE A 40 -8.71 -8.49 -0.08
CA ILE A 40 -9.76 -9.47 -0.38
C ILE A 40 -9.83 -10.59 0.65
N ASP A 41 -8.69 -10.85 1.31
CA ASP A 41 -8.48 -11.79 2.39
C ASP A 41 -7.53 -11.11 3.40
N PRO A 42 -8.08 -10.43 4.42
CA PRO A 42 -7.28 -9.70 5.42
C PRO A 42 -6.33 -10.59 6.22
N ASP A 43 -6.78 -11.80 6.57
CA ASP A 43 -6.02 -12.72 7.41
C ASP A 43 -4.79 -13.23 6.65
N LEU A 44 -4.98 -13.67 5.40
CA LEU A 44 -3.88 -14.09 4.54
C LEU A 44 -2.90 -12.94 4.26
N ALA A 45 -3.41 -11.73 4.01
CA ALA A 45 -2.56 -10.57 3.76
C ALA A 45 -1.68 -10.25 4.98
N LYS A 46 -2.25 -10.34 6.19
CA LYS A 46 -1.53 -10.13 7.44
C LYS A 46 -0.49 -11.22 7.69
N GLU A 47 -0.86 -12.49 7.49
CA GLU A 47 0.05 -13.63 7.59
C GLU A 47 1.25 -13.45 6.65
N MET A 48 1.00 -13.13 5.39
CA MET A 48 2.06 -12.96 4.38
C MET A 48 3.01 -11.79 4.69
N HIS A 49 2.50 -10.71 5.25
CA HIS A 49 3.31 -9.56 5.66
C HIS A 49 4.29 -9.93 6.77
N TYR A 50 3.85 -10.67 7.79
CA TYR A 50 4.69 -11.01 8.95
C TYR A 50 5.51 -12.29 8.78
N ARG A 51 5.26 -13.10 7.76
CA ARG A 51 5.92 -14.41 7.55
C ARG A 51 7.45 -14.35 7.57
N ASN A 52 8.03 -13.26 7.06
CA ASN A 52 9.47 -13.09 6.94
C ASN A 52 10.08 -12.20 8.04
N GLY A 53 9.32 -11.90 9.10
CA GLY A 53 9.73 -10.98 10.16
C GLY A 53 9.46 -9.51 9.81
N HIS A 54 9.95 -8.61 10.66
CA HIS A 54 9.85 -7.17 10.47
C HIS A 54 10.81 -6.67 9.39
N SER A 55 10.58 -5.47 8.86
CA SER A 55 11.51 -4.86 7.92
C SER A 55 12.84 -4.51 8.57
N ASN A 56 13.88 -4.48 7.73
CA ASN A 56 15.22 -4.05 8.10
C ASN A 56 15.43 -2.55 7.80
N ASP A 57 14.37 -1.73 7.82
CA ASP A 57 14.52 -0.26 7.77
C ASP A 57 14.51 0.30 9.18
N GLU A 58 15.13 1.47 9.36
CA GLU A 58 15.31 2.10 10.68
C GLU A 58 13.99 2.30 11.43
N ASP A 59 12.91 2.62 10.72
CA ASP A 59 11.60 2.95 11.32
C ASP A 59 10.64 1.75 11.39
N GLY A 60 10.99 0.61 10.80
CA GLY A 60 10.12 -0.57 10.75
C GLY A 60 8.81 -0.35 9.96
N GLU A 61 8.74 0.65 9.10
CA GLU A 61 7.50 1.09 8.43
C GLU A 61 7.21 0.33 7.13
N VAL A 62 8.24 -0.28 6.53
CA VAL A 62 8.14 -0.91 5.21
C VAL A 62 7.98 -2.43 5.35
N CYS A 63 7.89 -3.14 4.22
CA CYS A 63 7.90 -4.61 4.25
C CYS A 63 9.33 -5.16 4.25
N SER A 64 9.46 -6.45 4.58
CA SER A 64 10.74 -7.16 4.61
C SER A 64 11.42 -7.32 3.23
N MET A 65 10.80 -6.87 2.14
CA MET A 65 11.28 -7.12 0.78
C MET A 65 12.40 -6.16 0.34
N CYS A 66 12.21 -4.85 0.55
CA CYS A 66 13.14 -3.82 0.07
C CYS A 66 13.89 -3.11 1.20
N GLY A 67 13.40 -3.17 2.44
CA GLY A 67 13.97 -2.44 3.58
C GLY A 67 14.11 -0.95 3.28
N GLU A 68 15.29 -0.40 3.59
CA GLU A 68 15.65 1.01 3.40
C GLU A 68 15.46 1.52 1.96
N PHE A 69 15.52 0.64 0.96
CA PHE A 69 15.36 1.00 -0.46
C PHE A 69 13.90 0.93 -0.94
N CYS A 70 12.93 1.00 -0.03
CA CYS A 70 11.51 1.02 -0.37
C CYS A 70 11.16 2.22 -1.26
N ALA A 71 10.80 1.97 -2.52
CA ALA A 71 10.47 3.02 -3.48
C ALA A 71 9.30 3.91 -3.05
N ILE A 72 8.33 3.37 -2.31
CA ILE A 72 7.18 4.13 -1.82
C ILE A 72 7.61 5.11 -0.72
N LYS A 73 8.44 4.67 0.22
CA LYS A 73 8.99 5.50 1.30
C LYS A 73 9.85 6.63 0.71
N LEU A 74 10.81 6.28 -0.14
CA LEU A 74 11.67 7.25 -0.82
C LEU A 74 10.88 8.33 -1.58
N LEU A 75 9.83 7.94 -2.29
CA LEU A 75 8.97 8.89 -3.00
C LEU A 75 8.17 9.78 -2.03
N LYS A 76 7.61 9.21 -0.96
CA LYS A 76 6.88 9.95 0.07
C LYS A 76 7.77 11.02 0.69
N ASP A 77 8.97 10.65 1.14
CA ASP A 77 9.93 11.55 1.79
C ASP A 77 10.38 12.67 0.85
N ALA A 78 10.64 12.35 -0.42
CA ALA A 78 10.98 13.34 -1.44
C ALA A 78 9.85 14.36 -1.69
N LEU A 79 8.60 13.90 -1.73
CA LEU A 79 7.43 14.77 -1.90
C LEU A 79 7.18 15.66 -0.67
N GLU A 80 7.38 15.12 0.54
CA GLU A 80 7.24 15.86 1.80
C GLU A 80 8.35 16.92 1.95
N SER A 81 9.59 16.56 1.63
CA SER A 81 10.73 17.50 1.58
C SER A 81 10.47 18.65 0.61
N LYS A 82 10.01 18.34 -0.62
CA LYS A 82 9.64 19.36 -1.61
C LYS A 82 8.53 20.29 -1.10
N LYS A 83 7.52 19.75 -0.40
CA LYS A 83 6.43 20.54 0.17
C LYS A 83 6.95 21.51 1.25
N LYS A 84 7.87 21.06 2.10
CA LYS A 84 8.51 21.89 3.14
C LYS A 84 9.40 22.98 2.56
N SER A 85 10.05 22.75 1.41
CA SER A 85 10.89 23.74 0.74
C SER A 85 10.12 24.87 0.04
N ILE A 86 8.81 24.70 -0.20
CA ILE A 86 7.96 25.68 -0.90
C ILE A 86 7.15 26.54 0.09
N LEU A 87 7.10 26.14 1.37
CA LEU A 87 6.46 26.85 2.47
C LEU A 87 7.49 27.69 3.23
#